data_AF-A0A1V5UNE3-F1
#
_entry.id   AF-A0A1V5UNE3-F1
#
_cell.length_a   1.000
_cell.length_b   1.000
_cell.length_c   1.000
_cell.angle_alpha   90.00
_cell.angle_beta   90.00
_cell.angle_gamma   90.00
#
_symmetry.space_group_name_H-M   'P 1'
#
loop_
_entity.id
_entity.type
_entity.pdbx_description
1 polymer ?
#
loop_
_entity_poly.entity_id
_entity_poly.type
_entity_poly.pdbx_seq_one_letter_code
_entity_poly.pdbx_strand_id
1 'polypeptide(L)'
;MRKNWCSLLLCVFVLPLAADSENYRKLFQEGESLRNARKYAEAQEVFRKAFAEPGITADQKCLSLMRSAQCDFWRGKYAEAVPVMKEAVGIPGVTAYYKSDSFLWLANTYSAQKKWDEALEAAGQAFGSAPATLPGMKVSALLISGNAFRMKKDFRKAADSYRQAVLLEKVPPEMKNKARKELVQSYYEAGEYPQAVETAQEILNAAESTAAERKKAQKWIADSFFAAQNFEQAARELEKYKAMPEGK
;
A
#
# COMPACT_ATOMS: atom_id res chain seq x y z
N MET A 1 -41.23 56.46 28.19
CA MET A 1 -40.18 55.55 28.72
C MET A 1 -40.80 54.18 29.00
N ARG A 2 -40.48 53.16 28.19
CA ARG A 2 -40.08 51.79 28.58
C ARG A 2 -40.18 50.89 27.35
N LYS A 3 -39.01 50.38 26.94
CA LYS A 3 -38.79 49.43 25.86
C LYS A 3 -39.27 48.06 26.32
N ASN A 4 -40.12 47.38 25.55
CA ASN A 4 -40.34 45.94 25.71
C ASN A 4 -39.23 45.21 24.95
N TRP A 5 -38.37 44.54 25.70
CA TRP A 5 -37.33 43.65 25.21
C TRP A 5 -37.74 42.19 25.47
N CYS A 6 -37.43 41.37 24.47
CA CYS A 6 -36.99 39.97 24.57
C CYS A 6 -37.87 38.93 25.29
N SER A 7 -38.32 37.97 24.50
CA SER A 7 -38.25 36.54 24.88
C SER A 7 -38.07 35.70 23.61
N LEU A 8 -36.90 35.81 22.97
CA LEU A 8 -36.44 34.77 22.05
C LEU A 8 -35.96 33.59 22.91
N LEU A 9 -36.73 32.51 22.91
CA LEU A 9 -36.31 31.19 23.39
C LEU A 9 -35.15 30.73 22.50
N LEU A 10 -33.93 30.98 22.97
CA LEU A 10 -32.72 30.38 22.45
C LEU A 10 -32.76 28.89 22.84
N CYS A 11 -33.31 28.06 21.96
CA CYS A 11 -33.04 26.63 21.99
C CYS A 11 -31.54 26.45 21.72
N VAL A 12 -30.75 26.40 22.80
CA VAL A 12 -29.38 25.93 22.75
C VAL A 12 -29.45 24.46 22.36
N PHE A 13 -29.38 24.19 21.06
CA PHE A 13 -28.93 22.90 20.58
C PHE A 13 -27.51 22.73 21.12
N VAL A 14 -27.40 22.01 22.24
CA VAL A 14 -26.14 21.43 22.67
C VAL A 14 -25.77 20.45 21.56
N LEU A 15 -25.00 20.92 20.58
CA LEU A 15 -24.31 20.05 19.66
C LEU A 15 -23.52 19.08 20.54
N PRO A 16 -23.74 17.76 20.43
CA PRO A 16 -22.84 16.85 21.10
C PRO A 16 -21.46 17.16 20.53
N LEU A 17 -20.51 17.51 21.42
CA LEU A 17 -19.11 17.39 21.08
C LEU A 17 -18.95 16.04 20.39
N ALA A 18 -18.20 15.99 19.28
CA ALA A 18 -17.83 14.77 18.58
C ALA A 18 -17.03 13.86 19.52
N ALA A 19 -17.72 13.24 20.47
CA ALA A 19 -17.25 12.21 21.32
C ALA A 19 -17.36 10.94 20.48
N ASP A 20 -16.22 10.30 20.24
CA ASP A 20 -16.17 8.94 19.72
C ASP A 20 -17.35 8.13 20.26
N SER A 21 -18.33 7.82 19.40
CA SER A 21 -19.54 7.19 19.92
C SER A 21 -19.12 5.82 20.46
N GLU A 22 -19.45 5.56 21.73
CA GLU A 22 -19.11 4.29 22.38
C GLU A 22 -19.63 3.11 21.54
N ASN A 23 -20.77 3.33 20.88
CA ASN A 23 -21.38 2.40 19.95
C ASN A 23 -20.55 2.18 18.68
N TYR A 24 -20.02 3.24 18.04
CA TYR A 24 -19.09 3.11 16.92
C TYR A 24 -17.88 2.27 17.31
N ARG A 25 -17.27 2.54 18.47
CA ARG A 25 -16.09 1.78 18.91
C ARG A 25 -16.40 0.29 19.09
N LYS A 26 -17.54 -0.04 19.71
CA LYS A 26 -18.01 -1.43 19.88
C LYS A 26 -18.23 -2.13 18.54
N LEU A 27 -19.01 -1.50 17.65
CA LEU A 27 -19.26 -2.03 16.30
C LEU A 27 -17.95 -2.22 15.53
N PHE A 28 -17.06 -1.23 15.57
CA PHE A 28 -15.80 -1.30 14.85
C PHE A 28 -14.92 -2.44 15.37
N GLN A 29 -14.84 -2.63 16.69
CA GLN A 29 -14.12 -3.76 17.30
C GLN A 29 -14.74 -5.11 16.94
N GLU A 30 -16.07 -5.22 16.94
CA GLU A 30 -16.78 -6.42 16.51
C GLU A 30 -16.48 -6.74 15.04
N GLY A 31 -16.54 -5.74 14.16
CA GLY A 31 -16.20 -5.88 12.74
C GLY A 31 -14.76 -6.36 12.54
N GLU A 32 -13.79 -5.79 13.27
CA GLU A 32 -12.40 -6.24 13.25
C GLU A 32 -12.22 -7.67 13.77
N SER A 33 -12.95 -8.07 14.83
CA SER A 33 -12.94 -9.44 15.34
C SER A 33 -13.44 -10.43 14.30
N LEU A 34 -14.58 -10.15 13.66
CA LEU A 34 -15.15 -10.96 12.58
C LEU A 34 -14.20 -11.04 11.37
N ARG A 35 -13.59 -9.91 10.99
CA ARG A 35 -12.60 -9.85 9.91
C ARG A 35 -11.38 -10.73 10.19
N ASN A 36 -10.87 -10.68 11.43
CA ASN A 36 -9.75 -11.53 11.86
C ASN A 36 -10.14 -13.02 11.90
N ALA A 37 -11.40 -13.33 12.22
CA ALA A 37 -11.98 -14.67 12.10
C ALA A 37 -12.31 -15.08 10.65
N ARG A 38 -11.96 -14.26 9.64
CA ARG A 38 -12.24 -14.43 8.21
C ARG A 38 -13.72 -14.51 7.86
N LYS A 39 -14.60 -14.05 8.74
CA LYS A 39 -16.04 -13.93 8.54
C LYS A 39 -16.37 -12.63 7.81
N TYR A 40 -15.86 -12.49 6.58
CA TYR A 40 -15.87 -11.21 5.86
C TYR A 40 -17.27 -10.68 5.56
N ALA A 41 -18.25 -11.56 5.30
CA ALA A 41 -19.63 -11.12 5.07
C ALA A 41 -20.27 -10.53 6.34
N GLU A 42 -20.11 -11.21 7.49
CA GLU A 42 -20.60 -10.70 8.78
C GLU A 42 -19.88 -9.39 9.16
N ALA A 43 -18.56 -9.34 9.01
CA ALA A 43 -17.75 -8.15 9.29
C ALA A 43 -18.18 -6.94 8.46
N GLN A 44 -18.45 -7.14 7.17
CA GLN A 44 -18.91 -6.10 6.26
C GLN A 44 -20.19 -5.43 6.75
N GLU A 45 -21.19 -6.23 7.15
CA GLU A 45 -22.44 -5.70 7.69
C GLU A 45 -22.22 -4.88 8.96
N VAL A 46 -21.32 -5.34 9.84
CA VAL A 46 -20.98 -4.61 11.07
C VAL A 46 -20.26 -3.29 10.77
N PHE A 47 -19.32 -3.26 9.80
CA PHE A 47 -18.68 -2.02 9.38
C PHE A 47 -19.66 -1.03 8.73
N ARG A 48 -20.67 -1.53 8.00
CA ARG A 48 -21.75 -0.70 7.45
C ARG A 48 -22.64 -0.10 8.55
N LYS A 49 -22.92 -0.85 9.62
CA LYS A 49 -23.58 -0.30 10.81
C LYS A 49 -22.72 0.78 11.47
N ALA A 50 -21.43 0.53 11.65
CA ALA A 50 -20.50 1.53 12.21
C ALA A 50 -20.46 2.82 11.39
N PHE A 51 -20.50 2.73 10.05
CA PHE A 51 -20.58 3.89 9.16
C PHE A 51 -21.87 4.70 9.33
N ALA A 52 -22.99 4.04 9.67
CA ALA A 52 -24.29 4.69 9.84
C ALA A 52 -24.44 5.37 11.22
N GLU A 53 -23.48 5.21 12.13
CA GLU A 53 -23.55 5.80 13.47
C GLU A 53 -23.57 7.34 13.43
N PRO A 54 -24.48 7.98 14.17
CA PRO A 54 -24.54 9.44 14.23
C PRO A 54 -23.32 10.01 14.98
N GLY A 55 -22.88 11.21 14.57
CA GLY A 55 -21.84 11.96 15.27
C GLY A 55 -20.39 11.50 15.05
N ILE A 56 -20.16 10.49 14.21
CA ILE A 56 -18.81 10.02 13.89
C ILE A 56 -18.04 10.99 12.97
N THR A 57 -16.72 10.98 13.10
CA THR A 57 -15.80 11.86 12.36
C THR A 57 -15.67 11.46 10.88
N ALA A 58 -15.13 12.35 10.04
CA ALA A 58 -14.82 12.02 8.65
C ALA A 58 -13.87 10.82 8.52
N ASP A 59 -12.87 10.75 9.39
CA ASP A 59 -11.92 9.64 9.47
C ASP A 59 -12.59 8.32 9.85
N GLN A 60 -13.52 8.34 10.80
CA GLN A 60 -14.30 7.16 11.18
C GLN A 60 -15.19 6.66 10.04
N LYS A 61 -15.88 7.57 9.35
CA LYS A 61 -16.67 7.22 8.17
C LYS A 61 -15.82 6.58 7.09
N CYS A 62 -14.67 7.20 6.78
CA CYS A 62 -13.71 6.72 5.79
C CYS A 62 -13.21 5.32 6.16
N LEU A 63 -12.77 5.14 7.40
CA LEU A 63 -12.25 3.89 7.90
C LEU A 63 -13.32 2.78 7.86
N SER A 64 -14.57 3.05 8.26
CA SER A 64 -15.66 2.08 8.18
C SER A 64 -15.96 1.63 6.75
N LEU A 65 -16.06 2.56 5.80
CA LEU A 65 -16.27 2.22 4.39
C LEU A 65 -15.07 1.45 3.82
N MET A 66 -13.85 1.90 4.12
CA MET A 66 -12.64 1.23 3.68
C MET A 66 -12.58 -0.21 4.21
N ARG A 67 -12.89 -0.46 5.49
CA ARG A 67 -12.96 -1.81 6.06
C ARG A 67 -14.07 -2.67 5.45
N SER A 68 -15.24 -2.09 5.19
CA SER A 68 -16.30 -2.77 4.43
C SER A 68 -15.83 -3.18 3.04
N ALA A 69 -15.15 -2.29 2.31
CA ALA A 69 -14.65 -2.56 0.97
C ALA A 69 -13.52 -3.61 0.97
N GLN A 70 -12.67 -3.61 1.99
CA GLN A 70 -11.65 -4.65 2.17
C GLN A 70 -12.27 -6.04 2.37
N CYS A 71 -13.42 -6.13 3.07
CA CYS A 71 -14.15 -7.39 3.19
C CYS A 71 -14.59 -7.96 1.84
N ASP A 72 -15.07 -7.10 0.93
CA ASP A 72 -15.36 -7.50 -0.45
C ASP A 72 -14.09 -7.91 -1.21
N PHE A 73 -13.00 -7.16 -1.04
CA PHE A 73 -11.69 -7.50 -1.62
C PHE A 73 -11.22 -8.91 -1.21
N TRP A 74 -11.26 -9.25 0.07
CA TRP A 74 -10.85 -10.61 0.52
C TRP A 74 -11.80 -11.72 0.08
N ARG A 75 -13.03 -11.38 -0.30
CA ARG A 75 -13.99 -12.30 -0.92
C ARG A 75 -13.82 -12.41 -2.44
N GLY A 76 -12.85 -11.71 -3.02
CA GLY A 76 -12.64 -11.64 -4.48
C GLY A 76 -13.65 -10.76 -5.22
N LYS A 77 -14.50 -10.04 -4.49
CA LYS A 77 -15.55 -9.15 -5.01
C LYS A 77 -14.99 -7.76 -5.31
N TYR A 78 -14.01 -7.71 -6.22
CA TYR A 78 -13.28 -6.48 -6.49
C TYR A 78 -14.14 -5.41 -7.17
N ALA A 79 -15.10 -5.82 -8.00
CA ALA A 79 -15.99 -4.90 -8.70
C ALA A 79 -16.91 -4.16 -7.71
N GLU A 80 -17.33 -4.85 -6.67
CA GLU A 80 -18.15 -4.32 -5.57
C GLU A 80 -17.33 -3.48 -4.59
N ALA A 81 -16.07 -3.85 -4.34
CA ALA A 81 -15.19 -3.10 -3.45
C ALA A 81 -14.83 -1.69 -3.98
N VAL A 82 -14.62 -1.54 -5.30
CA VAL A 82 -14.21 -0.26 -5.92
C VAL A 82 -15.14 0.91 -5.62
N PRO A 83 -16.47 0.86 -5.86
CA PRO A 83 -17.35 2.00 -5.61
C PRO A 83 -17.36 2.40 -4.13
N VAL A 84 -17.29 1.44 -3.21
CA VAL A 84 -17.24 1.69 -1.76
C VAL A 84 -15.92 2.35 -1.36
N MET A 85 -14.80 1.92 -1.94
CA MET A 85 -13.51 2.54 -1.71
C MET A 85 -13.44 3.96 -2.30
N LYS A 86 -14.07 4.19 -3.46
CA LYS A 86 -14.23 5.53 -4.06
C LYS A 86 -15.07 6.46 -3.18
N GLU A 87 -16.13 5.93 -2.58
CA GLU A 87 -16.93 6.66 -1.60
C GLU A 87 -16.07 7.06 -0.39
N ALA A 88 -15.26 6.13 0.15
CA ALA A 88 -14.37 6.40 1.28
C ALA A 88 -13.36 7.53 1.01
N VAL A 89 -12.66 7.51 -0.13
CA VAL A 89 -11.70 8.59 -0.50
C VAL A 89 -12.37 9.93 -0.78
N GLY A 90 -13.67 9.91 -1.11
CA GLY A 90 -14.46 11.09 -1.43
C GLY A 90 -15.02 11.83 -0.21
N ILE A 91 -14.89 11.27 1.00
CA ILE A 91 -15.43 11.88 2.22
C ILE A 91 -14.69 13.21 2.52
N PRO A 92 -15.41 14.34 2.60
CA PRO A 92 -14.80 15.62 2.95
C PRO A 92 -14.24 15.63 4.37
N GLY A 93 -13.06 16.23 4.56
CA GLY A 93 -12.43 16.39 5.87
C GLY A 93 -11.64 15.18 6.38
N VAL A 94 -11.45 14.14 5.56
CA VAL A 94 -10.57 13.00 5.89
C VAL A 94 -9.12 13.46 5.97
N THR A 95 -8.41 12.99 6.99
CA THR A 95 -6.99 13.29 7.17
C THR A 95 -6.13 12.66 6.09
N ALA A 96 -4.95 13.25 5.85
CA ALA A 96 -3.99 12.77 4.84
C ALA A 96 -3.66 11.27 4.98
N TYR A 97 -3.58 10.76 6.22
CA TYR A 97 -3.35 9.35 6.50
C TYR A 97 -4.43 8.45 5.89
N TYR A 98 -5.70 8.62 6.29
CA TYR A 98 -6.79 7.76 5.84
C TYR A 98 -7.11 7.95 4.36
N LYS A 99 -6.89 9.16 3.83
CA LYS A 99 -7.01 9.44 2.39
C LYS A 99 -5.97 8.64 1.60
N SER A 100 -4.71 8.70 2.02
CA SER A 100 -3.62 7.93 1.39
C SER A 100 -3.84 6.42 1.52
N ASP A 101 -4.21 5.92 2.71
CA ASP A 101 -4.48 4.48 2.91
C ASP A 101 -5.62 3.99 2.01
N SER A 102 -6.72 4.75 1.93
CA SER A 102 -7.85 4.40 1.07
C SER A 102 -7.47 4.38 -0.42
N PHE A 103 -6.62 5.29 -0.88
CA PHE A 103 -6.07 5.24 -2.25
C PHE A 103 -5.15 4.04 -2.48
N LEU A 104 -4.33 3.64 -1.50
CA LEU A 104 -3.52 2.42 -1.59
C LEU A 104 -4.40 1.18 -1.75
N TRP A 105 -5.49 1.08 -0.98
CA TRP A 105 -6.44 -0.02 -1.11
C TRP A 105 -7.19 0.01 -2.43
N LEU A 106 -7.58 1.19 -2.93
CA LEU A 106 -8.17 1.35 -4.25
C LEU A 106 -7.22 0.88 -5.35
N ALA A 107 -5.95 1.26 -5.28
CA ALA A 107 -4.91 0.86 -6.25
C ALA A 107 -4.68 -0.67 -6.26
N ASN A 108 -4.65 -1.29 -5.08
CA ASN A 108 -4.57 -2.76 -4.97
C ASN A 108 -5.82 -3.46 -5.53
N THR A 109 -7.00 -2.89 -5.29
CA THR A 109 -8.27 -3.43 -5.81
C THR A 109 -8.35 -3.34 -7.33
N TYR A 110 -7.84 -2.26 -7.93
CA TYR A 110 -7.69 -2.15 -9.38
C TYR A 110 -6.64 -3.12 -9.93
N SER A 111 -5.51 -3.27 -9.24
CA SER A 111 -4.49 -4.25 -9.61
C SER A 111 -5.02 -5.68 -9.62
N ALA A 112 -5.86 -6.05 -8.65
CA ALA A 112 -6.51 -7.37 -8.60
C ALA A 112 -7.46 -7.60 -9.79
N GLN A 113 -8.07 -6.52 -10.33
CA GLN A 113 -8.87 -6.55 -11.56
C GLN A 113 -8.05 -6.46 -12.85
N LYS A 114 -6.72 -6.39 -12.75
CA LYS A 114 -5.81 -6.11 -13.89
C LYS A 114 -6.08 -4.78 -14.59
N LYS A 115 -6.72 -3.84 -13.88
CA LYS A 115 -6.98 -2.46 -14.31
C LYS A 115 -5.77 -1.60 -13.97
N TRP A 116 -4.72 -1.78 -14.75
CA TRP A 116 -3.39 -1.26 -14.41
C TRP A 116 -3.30 0.27 -14.48
N ASP A 117 -4.02 0.91 -15.40
CA ASP A 117 -4.01 2.36 -15.53
C ASP A 117 -4.74 3.04 -14.37
N GLU A 118 -5.89 2.51 -13.96
CA GLU A 118 -6.61 2.98 -12.77
C GLU A 118 -5.83 2.68 -11.48
N ALA A 119 -5.10 1.57 -11.43
CA ALA A 119 -4.20 1.26 -10.33
C ALA A 119 -3.06 2.28 -10.22
N LEU A 120 -2.47 2.68 -11.34
CA LEU A 120 -1.41 3.70 -11.40
C LEU A 120 -1.94 5.07 -10.97
N GLU A 121 -3.13 5.45 -11.43
CA GLU A 121 -3.77 6.71 -11.02
C GLU A 121 -4.02 6.73 -9.51
N ALA A 122 -4.64 5.67 -8.96
CA ALA A 122 -4.90 5.57 -7.52
C ALA A 122 -3.60 5.53 -6.70
N ALA A 123 -2.55 4.85 -7.17
CA ALA A 123 -1.24 4.85 -6.51
C ALA A 123 -0.59 6.25 -6.53
N GLY A 124 -0.72 7.00 -7.62
CA GLY A 124 -0.28 8.40 -7.69
C GLY A 124 -1.00 9.30 -6.68
N GLN A 125 -2.32 9.13 -6.54
CA GLN A 125 -3.11 9.84 -5.53
C GLN A 125 -2.71 9.45 -4.10
N ALA A 126 -2.41 8.18 -3.83
CA ALA A 126 -1.86 7.73 -2.55
C ALA A 126 -0.51 8.40 -2.26
N PHE A 127 0.41 8.42 -3.23
CA PHE A 127 1.72 9.06 -3.06
C PHE A 127 1.60 10.56 -2.75
N GLY A 128 0.72 11.27 -3.46
CA GLY A 128 0.52 12.71 -3.30
C GLY A 128 -0.21 13.09 -2.01
N SER A 129 -1.04 12.20 -1.46
CA SER A 129 -1.77 12.42 -0.20
C SER A 129 -1.04 11.90 1.04
N ALA A 130 0.01 11.11 0.88
CA ALA A 130 0.77 10.52 1.99
C ALA A 130 1.39 11.61 2.91
N PRO A 131 1.15 11.55 4.23
CA PRO A 131 1.80 12.44 5.19
C PRO A 131 3.33 12.37 5.09
N ALA A 132 4.00 13.51 5.19
CA ALA A 132 5.47 13.57 5.17
C ALA A 132 6.12 12.77 6.31
N THR A 133 5.40 12.60 7.42
CA THR A 133 5.82 11.80 8.59
C THR A 133 5.71 10.30 8.36
N LEU A 134 5.07 9.85 7.27
CA LEU A 134 4.84 8.43 6.95
C LEU A 134 5.36 8.06 5.56
N PRO A 135 6.69 8.11 5.33
CA PRO A 135 7.29 7.81 4.03
C PRO A 135 7.03 6.37 3.55
N GLY A 136 6.70 5.44 4.46
CA GLY A 136 6.30 4.07 4.11
C GLY A 136 5.05 3.98 3.23
N MET A 137 4.13 4.96 3.32
CA MET A 137 2.97 5.03 2.42
C MET A 137 3.38 5.39 0.99
N LYS A 138 4.36 6.30 0.85
CA LYS A 138 4.94 6.64 -0.46
C LYS A 138 5.67 5.46 -1.07
N VAL A 139 6.41 4.69 -0.28
CA VAL A 139 7.02 3.44 -0.73
C VAL A 139 5.96 2.44 -1.18
N SER A 140 4.88 2.27 -0.41
CA SER A 140 3.78 1.36 -0.77
C SER A 140 3.13 1.75 -2.10
N ALA A 141 2.88 3.05 -2.32
CA ALA A 141 2.37 3.56 -3.59
C ALA A 141 3.32 3.27 -4.75
N LEU A 142 4.62 3.55 -4.59
CA LEU A 142 5.64 3.29 -5.60
C LEU A 142 5.80 1.80 -5.93
N LEU A 143 5.69 0.92 -4.93
CA LEU A 143 5.70 -0.53 -5.14
C LEU A 143 4.49 -0.98 -5.97
N ILE A 144 3.30 -0.44 -5.70
CA ILE A 144 2.09 -0.75 -6.48
C ILE A 144 2.25 -0.25 -7.92
N SER A 145 2.76 0.98 -8.11
CA SER A 145 3.04 1.51 -9.44
C SER A 145 4.05 0.66 -10.21
N GLY A 146 5.15 0.27 -9.57
CA GLY A 146 6.16 -0.61 -10.17
C GLY A 146 5.55 -1.94 -10.60
N ASN A 147 4.73 -2.55 -9.74
CA ASN A 147 4.04 -3.80 -10.05
C ASN A 147 3.10 -3.63 -11.25
N ALA A 148 2.32 -2.55 -11.30
CA ALA A 148 1.40 -2.27 -12.39
C ALA A 148 2.15 -2.07 -13.72
N PHE A 149 3.24 -1.30 -13.74
CA PHE A 149 4.09 -1.14 -14.92
C PHE A 149 4.69 -2.46 -15.39
N ARG A 150 5.18 -3.31 -14.46
CA ARG A 150 5.71 -4.63 -14.81
C ARG A 150 4.65 -5.53 -15.42
N MET A 151 3.43 -5.51 -14.89
CA MET A 151 2.30 -6.26 -15.47
C MET A 151 1.91 -5.75 -16.86
N LYS A 152 2.15 -4.46 -17.16
CA LYS A 152 2.05 -3.88 -18.50
C LYS A 152 3.27 -4.14 -19.39
N LYS A 153 4.29 -4.85 -18.88
CA LYS A 153 5.61 -5.07 -19.52
C LYS A 153 6.40 -3.80 -19.80
N ASP A 154 6.07 -2.70 -19.12
CA ASP A 154 6.85 -1.45 -19.15
C ASP A 154 7.94 -1.52 -18.07
N PHE A 155 8.93 -2.38 -18.31
CA PHE A 155 9.95 -2.74 -17.32
C PHE A 155 10.83 -1.56 -16.90
N ARG A 156 11.04 -0.59 -17.80
CA ARG A 156 11.78 0.64 -17.48
C ARG A 156 11.03 1.51 -16.48
N LYS A 157 9.73 1.77 -16.70
CA LYS A 157 8.92 2.52 -15.72
C LYS A 157 8.72 1.76 -14.42
N ALA A 158 8.68 0.43 -14.48
CA ALA A 158 8.68 -0.40 -13.28
C ALA A 158 9.96 -0.17 -12.47
N ALA A 159 11.14 -0.27 -13.12
CA ALA A 159 12.42 0.02 -12.51
C ALA A 159 12.50 1.44 -11.95
N ASP A 160 12.01 2.45 -12.66
CA ASP A 160 11.94 3.83 -12.17
C ASP A 160 11.13 3.95 -10.87
N SER A 161 9.99 3.28 -10.79
CA SER A 161 9.12 3.30 -9.60
C SER A 161 9.80 2.63 -8.41
N TYR A 162 10.40 1.45 -8.61
CA TYR A 162 11.12 0.76 -7.54
C TYR A 162 12.39 1.51 -7.11
N ARG A 163 13.13 2.13 -8.04
CA ARG A 163 14.29 2.96 -7.73
C ARG A 163 13.89 4.14 -6.84
N GLN A 164 12.81 4.84 -7.18
CA GLN A 164 12.29 5.91 -6.32
C GLN A 164 11.95 5.40 -4.92
N ALA A 165 11.41 4.19 -4.80
CA ALA A 165 11.09 3.60 -3.49
C ALA A 165 12.35 3.32 -2.65
N VAL A 166 13.44 2.86 -3.28
CA VAL A 166 14.74 2.64 -2.61
C VAL A 166 15.37 3.94 -2.10
N LEU A 167 15.23 5.02 -2.88
CA LEU A 167 15.79 6.33 -2.58
C LEU A 167 15.05 7.09 -1.48
N LEU A 168 13.83 6.69 -1.10
CA LEU A 168 13.11 7.32 0.00
C LEU A 168 13.85 7.13 1.33
N GLU A 169 14.10 8.23 2.04
CA GLU A 169 14.76 8.22 3.34
C GLU A 169 13.80 7.91 4.49
N LYS A 170 14.35 7.54 5.66
CA LYS A 170 13.58 7.28 6.89
C LYS A 170 12.52 6.18 6.74
N VAL A 171 12.79 5.21 5.88
CA VAL A 171 11.95 4.03 5.63
C VAL A 171 12.65 2.81 6.23
N PRO A 172 11.92 1.87 6.86
CA PRO A 172 12.48 0.61 7.33
C PRO A 172 13.26 -0.14 6.24
N PRO A 173 14.44 -0.72 6.54
CA PRO A 173 15.25 -1.44 5.56
C PRO A 173 14.51 -2.56 4.83
N GLU A 174 13.55 -3.22 5.48
CA GLU A 174 12.75 -4.31 4.92
C GLU A 174 11.93 -3.85 3.70
N MET A 175 11.38 -2.63 3.75
CA MET A 175 10.63 -2.06 2.62
C MET A 175 11.56 -1.70 1.46
N LYS A 176 12.76 -1.18 1.77
CA LYS A 176 13.78 -0.90 0.75
C LYS A 176 14.29 -2.18 0.09
N ASN A 177 14.53 -3.23 0.86
CA ASN A 177 14.94 -4.53 0.35
C ASN A 177 13.86 -5.14 -0.55
N LYS A 178 12.59 -5.01 -0.19
CA LYS A 178 11.50 -5.41 -1.09
C LYS A 178 11.59 -4.65 -2.42
N ALA A 179 11.74 -3.32 -2.39
CA ALA A 179 11.87 -2.52 -3.61
C ALA A 179 13.12 -2.91 -4.44
N ARG A 180 14.28 -3.12 -3.80
CA ARG A 180 15.52 -3.55 -4.47
C ARG A 180 15.36 -4.88 -5.21
N LYS A 181 14.67 -5.86 -4.59
CA LYS A 181 14.41 -7.16 -5.23
C LYS A 181 13.61 -7.01 -6.52
N GLU A 182 12.53 -6.22 -6.48
CA GLU A 182 11.71 -5.98 -7.66
C GLU A 182 12.43 -5.11 -8.70
N LEU A 183 13.32 -4.21 -8.26
CA LEU A 183 14.17 -3.40 -9.13
C LEU A 183 15.17 -4.24 -9.93
N VAL A 184 15.87 -5.18 -9.29
CA VAL A 184 16.77 -6.14 -9.97
C VAL A 184 16.02 -6.88 -11.08
N GLN A 185 14.83 -7.40 -10.76
CA GLN A 185 14.00 -8.11 -11.74
C GLN A 185 13.56 -7.21 -12.88
N SER A 186 13.17 -5.98 -12.59
CA SER A 186 12.73 -5.02 -13.61
C SER A 186 13.86 -4.62 -14.56
N TYR A 187 15.07 -4.38 -14.03
CA TYR A 187 16.24 -4.14 -14.87
C TYR A 187 16.59 -5.36 -15.73
N TYR A 188 16.53 -6.56 -15.15
CA TYR A 188 16.76 -7.80 -15.90
C TYR A 188 15.76 -7.96 -17.06
N GLU A 189 14.46 -7.77 -16.80
CA GLU A 189 13.41 -7.86 -17.81
C GLU A 189 13.48 -6.74 -18.86
N ALA A 190 14.02 -5.57 -18.48
CA ALA A 190 14.30 -4.47 -19.41
C ALA A 190 15.55 -4.69 -20.30
N GLY A 191 16.32 -5.76 -20.05
CA GLY A 191 17.63 -5.98 -20.71
C GLY A 191 18.75 -5.10 -20.17
N GLU A 192 18.53 -4.43 -19.04
CA GLU A 192 19.46 -3.53 -18.36
C GLU A 192 20.32 -4.31 -17.36
N TYR A 193 21.02 -5.33 -17.86
CA TYR A 193 21.77 -6.27 -17.04
C TYR A 193 22.84 -5.64 -16.13
N PRO A 194 23.60 -4.60 -16.56
CA PRO A 194 24.55 -3.93 -15.68
C PRO A 194 23.88 -3.34 -14.43
N GLN A 195 22.74 -2.65 -14.59
CA GLN A 195 21.97 -2.09 -13.48
C GLN A 195 21.37 -3.19 -12.58
N ALA A 196 20.97 -4.33 -13.17
CA ALA A 196 20.49 -5.49 -12.42
C ALA A 196 21.61 -6.07 -11.52
N VAL A 197 22.83 -6.21 -12.05
CA VAL A 197 24.01 -6.65 -11.30
C VAL A 197 24.35 -5.68 -10.17
N GLU A 198 24.42 -4.38 -10.47
CA GLU A 198 24.73 -3.35 -9.47
C GLU A 198 23.72 -3.38 -8.31
N THR A 199 22.43 -3.39 -8.63
CA THR A 199 21.36 -3.43 -7.62
C THR A 199 21.40 -4.73 -6.81
N ALA A 200 21.69 -5.88 -7.45
CA ALA A 200 21.83 -7.14 -6.75
C ALA A 200 23.08 -7.15 -5.83
N GLN A 201 24.16 -6.50 -6.24
CA GLN A 201 25.36 -6.32 -5.40
C GLN A 201 25.07 -5.48 -4.15
N GLU A 202 24.19 -4.47 -4.24
CA GLU A 202 23.72 -3.74 -3.07
C GLU A 202 23.01 -4.66 -2.06
N ILE A 203 22.14 -5.55 -2.53
CA ILE A 203 21.47 -6.54 -1.66
C ILE A 203 22.49 -7.50 -1.05
N LEU A 204 23.46 -7.95 -1.84
CA LEU A 204 24.50 -8.88 -1.40
C LEU A 204 25.36 -8.28 -0.27
N ASN A 205 25.65 -6.98 -0.34
CA ASN A 205 26.53 -6.26 0.59
C ASN A 205 25.79 -5.56 1.75
N ALA A 206 24.46 -5.48 1.70
CA ALA A 206 23.66 -4.84 2.73
C ALA A 206 23.76 -5.60 4.07
N ALA A 207 24.00 -4.87 5.16
CA ALA A 207 24.20 -5.43 6.49
C ALA A 207 22.93 -6.11 7.03
N GLU A 208 21.78 -5.56 6.66
CA GLU A 208 20.44 -6.05 7.00
C GLU A 208 19.99 -7.26 6.18
N SER A 209 20.71 -7.61 5.09
CA SER A 209 20.31 -8.75 4.26
C SER A 209 20.46 -10.06 5.01
N THR A 210 19.47 -10.92 4.88
CA THR A 210 19.53 -12.30 5.35
C THR A 210 20.44 -13.16 4.46
N ALA A 211 20.84 -14.33 4.95
CA ALA A 211 21.61 -15.29 4.14
C ALA A 211 20.83 -15.71 2.87
N ALA A 212 19.51 -15.91 2.98
CA ALA A 212 18.64 -16.25 1.86
C ALA A 212 18.59 -15.13 0.82
N GLU A 213 18.51 -13.87 1.25
CA GLU A 213 18.51 -12.71 0.35
C GLU A 213 19.84 -12.54 -0.36
N ARG A 214 20.96 -12.68 0.35
CA ARG A 214 22.30 -12.66 -0.24
C ARG A 214 22.48 -13.78 -1.27
N LYS A 215 22.04 -15.00 -0.96
CA LYS A 215 22.09 -16.13 -1.91
C LYS A 215 21.24 -15.87 -3.15
N LYS A 216 20.04 -15.30 -2.98
CA LYS A 216 19.18 -14.91 -4.12
C LYS A 216 19.81 -13.81 -4.96
N ALA A 217 20.43 -12.81 -4.34
CA ALA A 217 21.14 -11.74 -5.03
C ALA A 217 22.33 -12.27 -5.84
N GLN A 218 23.12 -13.17 -5.26
CA GLN A 218 24.22 -13.84 -5.96
C GLN A 218 23.72 -14.60 -7.21
N LYS A 219 22.55 -15.25 -7.12
CA LYS A 219 21.92 -15.88 -8.29
C LYS A 219 21.53 -14.85 -9.35
N TRP A 220 20.92 -13.73 -8.97
CA TRP A 220 20.53 -12.69 -9.93
C TRP A 220 21.72 -12.07 -10.65
N ILE A 221 22.86 -11.91 -9.97
CA ILE A 221 24.11 -11.47 -10.60
C ILE A 221 24.53 -12.47 -11.68
N ALA A 222 24.57 -13.76 -11.36
CA ALA A 222 24.91 -14.81 -12.32
C ALA A 222 23.94 -14.86 -13.52
N ASP A 223 22.63 -14.82 -13.25
CA ASP A 223 21.58 -14.80 -14.28
C ASP A 223 21.73 -13.58 -15.20
N SER A 224 22.05 -12.41 -14.65
CA SER A 224 22.22 -11.16 -15.41
C SER A 224 23.44 -11.20 -16.31
N PHE A 225 24.57 -11.73 -15.84
CA PHE A 225 25.74 -11.94 -16.69
C PHE A 225 25.48 -12.96 -17.80
N PHE A 226 24.74 -14.03 -17.49
CA PHE A 226 24.36 -15.02 -18.50
C PHE A 226 23.48 -14.41 -19.59
N ALA A 227 22.47 -13.62 -19.21
CA ALA A 227 21.58 -12.93 -20.14
C ALA A 227 22.32 -11.87 -20.98
N ALA A 228 23.35 -11.23 -20.41
CA ALA A 228 24.26 -10.33 -21.12
C ALA A 228 25.29 -11.07 -22.01
N GLN A 229 25.20 -12.39 -22.14
CA GLN A 229 26.14 -13.26 -22.87
C GLN A 229 27.59 -13.21 -22.33
N ASN A 230 27.79 -12.75 -21.09
CA ASN A 230 29.07 -12.78 -20.41
C ASN A 230 29.23 -14.10 -19.65
N PHE A 231 29.40 -15.18 -20.40
CA PHE A 231 29.39 -16.54 -19.85
C PHE A 231 30.51 -16.81 -18.86
N GLU A 232 31.67 -16.17 -19.03
CA GLU A 232 32.81 -16.33 -18.13
C GLU A 232 32.50 -15.75 -16.74
N GLN A 233 31.94 -14.54 -16.68
CA GLN A 233 31.49 -13.96 -15.41
C GLN A 233 30.31 -14.74 -14.84
N ALA A 234 29.33 -15.13 -15.67
CA ALA A 234 28.19 -15.92 -15.23
C ALA A 234 28.61 -17.23 -14.54
N ALA A 235 29.56 -17.96 -15.13
CA ALA A 235 30.09 -19.20 -14.54
C ALA A 235 30.74 -18.95 -13.17
N ARG A 236 31.58 -17.90 -13.05
CA ARG A 236 32.19 -17.53 -11.76
C ARG A 236 31.16 -17.21 -10.68
N GLU A 237 30.17 -16.40 -11.01
CA GLU A 237 29.14 -15.97 -10.06
C GLU A 237 28.19 -17.11 -9.69
N LEU A 238 27.99 -18.08 -10.59
CA LEU A 238 27.23 -19.30 -10.32
C LEU A 238 27.97 -20.24 -9.36
N GLU A 239 29.29 -20.37 -9.48
CA GLU A 239 30.08 -21.15 -8.51
C GLU A 239 30.02 -20.53 -7.11
N LYS A 240 30.11 -19.20 -7.01
CA LYS A 240 29.87 -18.50 -5.74
C LYS A 240 28.47 -18.81 -5.19
N TYR A 241 27.43 -18.74 -6.02
CA TYR A 241 26.06 -19.06 -5.62
C TYR A 241 25.93 -20.48 -5.05
N LYS A 242 26.54 -21.49 -5.71
CA LYS A 242 26.52 -22.89 -5.27
C LYS A 242 27.23 -23.10 -3.93
N ALA A 243 28.31 -22.37 -3.69
CA ALA A 243 29.07 -22.44 -2.45
C ALA A 243 28.36 -21.78 -1.24
N MET A 244 27.31 -20.98 -1.47
CA MET A 244 26.59 -20.32 -0.37
C MET A 244 25.66 -21.28 0.38
N PRO A 245 25.58 -21.17 1.72
CA PRO A 245 24.70 -22.02 2.53
C PRO A 245 23.23 -21.84 2.13
N GLU A 246 22.47 -22.93 2.11
CA GLU A 246 21.02 -22.85 2.03
C GLU A 246 20.50 -22.18 3.31
N GLY A 247 19.84 -21.03 3.18
CA GLY A 247 19.25 -20.35 4.32
C GLY A 247 18.26 -21.28 5.01
N LYS A 248 18.46 -21.49 6.33
CA LYS A 248 17.49 -22.19 7.18
C LYS A 248 16.26 -21.33 7.42
#